data_AF-A0A8T0ENV3-F1
#
_entry.id   AF-A0A8T0ENV3-F1
#
_cell.length_a   1.000
_cell.length_b   1.000
_cell.length_c   1.000
_cell.angle_alpha   90.00
_cell.angle_beta   90.00
_cell.angle_gamma   90.00
#
_symmetry.space_group_name_H-M   'P 1'
#
loop_
_entity.id
_entity.type
_entity.pdbx_description
1 polymer ?
#
loop_
_entity_poly.entity_id
_entity_poly.type
_entity_poly.pdbx_seq_one_letter_code
_entity_poly.pdbx_strand_id
1 'polypeptide(L)'
;MASDLVVLNRKKGNIRGQLTQLRAFIEKRENLDEATMITQLDILSRRGTRFEELRNEFYWTVSDNDFDQVESSLSELEDEIFKTEISLKSILHELKLNSSVSNSSTDGVIAKDFIDKTISIKLSEIPLPLFNDKIEEWNSFKQQFLNLINDNPNLTENQKCYYLR
;
A
#
# COMPACT_ATOMS: atom_id res chain seq x y z
N MET A 1 -8.04 -4.62 36.38
CA MET A 1 -6.62 -4.45 36.03
C MET A 1 -5.98 -5.77 35.58
N ALA A 2 -5.67 -6.74 36.44
CA ALA A 2 -5.03 -7.99 35.99
C ALA A 2 -5.87 -8.82 35.00
N SER A 3 -7.19 -8.89 35.21
CA SER A 3 -8.12 -9.61 34.31
C SER A 3 -8.20 -8.96 32.91
N ASP A 4 -8.10 -7.64 32.84
CA ASP A 4 -8.24 -6.90 31.59
C ASP A 4 -7.00 -7.12 30.72
N LEU A 5 -5.81 -7.07 31.31
CA LEU A 5 -4.55 -7.35 30.62
C LEU A 5 -4.47 -8.78 30.06
N VAL A 6 -5.05 -9.76 30.77
CA VAL A 6 -5.16 -11.15 30.28
C VAL A 6 -6.04 -11.22 29.03
N VAL A 7 -7.18 -10.52 29.04
CA VAL A 7 -8.09 -10.45 27.87
C VAL A 7 -7.39 -9.78 26.69
N LEU A 8 -6.67 -8.67 26.92
CA LEU A 8 -5.92 -7.97 25.88
C LEU A 8 -4.82 -8.85 25.27
N ASN A 9 -4.07 -9.57 26.10
CA ASN A 9 -3.07 -10.52 25.61
C ASN A 9 -3.69 -11.67 24.81
N ARG A 10 -4.88 -12.14 25.19
CA ARG A 10 -5.62 -13.14 24.40
C ARG A 10 -6.09 -12.58 23.05
N LYS A 11 -6.58 -11.33 23.01
CA LYS A 11 -6.92 -10.63 21.76
C LYS A 11 -5.68 -10.50 20.86
N LYS A 12 -4.54 -10.07 21.42
CA LYS A 12 -3.24 -9.99 20.72
C LYS A 12 -2.84 -11.34 20.12
N GLY A 13 -2.90 -12.40 20.92
CA GLY A 13 -2.60 -13.76 20.48
C GLY A 13 -3.54 -14.24 19.36
N ASN A 14 -4.82 -13.86 19.38
CA ASN A 14 -5.76 -14.18 18.31
C ASN A 14 -5.39 -13.50 16.99
N ILE A 15 -5.08 -12.20 17.01
CA ILE A 15 -4.62 -11.45 15.82
C ILE A 15 -3.35 -12.10 15.26
N ARG A 16 -2.36 -12.37 16.12
CA ARG A 16 -1.11 -13.02 15.71
C ARG A 16 -1.37 -14.41 15.09
N GLY A 17 -2.22 -15.23 15.70
CA GLY A 17 -2.57 -16.55 15.16
C GLY A 17 -3.24 -16.48 13.79
N GLN A 18 -4.16 -15.54 13.57
CA GLN A 18 -4.78 -15.31 12.26
C GLN A 18 -3.78 -14.82 11.22
N LEU A 19 -2.83 -13.97 11.62
CA LEU A 19 -1.76 -13.49 10.76
C LEU A 19 -0.82 -14.63 10.35
N THR A 20 -0.44 -15.52 11.28
CA THR A 20 0.34 -16.72 10.98
C THR A 20 -0.37 -17.62 9.97
N GLN A 21 -1.69 -17.82 10.11
CA GLN A 21 -2.48 -18.60 9.15
C GLN A 21 -2.48 -17.96 7.76
N LEU A 22 -2.62 -16.63 7.69
CA LEU A 22 -2.58 -15.90 6.42
C LEU A 22 -1.20 -16.00 5.75
N ARG A 23 -0.11 -15.90 6.52
CA ARG A 23 1.24 -16.06 5.99
C ARG A 23 1.47 -17.46 5.46
N ALA A 24 1.07 -18.49 6.20
CA ALA A 24 1.15 -19.87 5.73
C ALA A 24 0.34 -20.08 4.44
N PHE A 25 -0.81 -19.40 4.30
CA PHE A 25 -1.59 -19.41 3.07
C PHE A 25 -0.82 -18.75 1.90
N ILE A 26 -0.20 -17.58 2.13
CA ILE A 26 0.61 -16.87 1.13
C ILE A 26 1.84 -17.69 0.70
N GLU A 27 2.53 -18.31 1.65
CA GLU A 27 3.75 -19.11 1.41
C GLU A 27 3.45 -20.37 0.59
N LYS A 28 2.30 -21.01 0.81
CA LYS A 28 1.88 -22.19 0.04
C LYS A 28 1.68 -21.89 -1.44
N ARG A 29 1.46 -20.62 -1.82
CA ARG A 29 1.25 -20.20 -3.22
C ARG A 29 0.14 -21.01 -3.95
N GLU A 30 -0.82 -21.58 -3.21
CA GLU A 30 -1.97 -22.28 -3.77
C GLU A 30 -3.16 -21.31 -3.90
N ASN A 31 -3.83 -21.28 -5.05
CA ASN A 31 -4.99 -20.40 -5.32
C ASN A 31 -4.65 -18.89 -5.26
N LEU A 32 -3.62 -18.47 -6.00
CA LEU A 32 -3.24 -17.06 -6.17
C LEU A 32 -4.07 -16.38 -7.26
N ASP A 33 -5.40 -16.49 -7.20
CA ASP A 33 -6.21 -15.66 -8.09
C ASP A 33 -6.32 -14.23 -7.53
N GLU A 34 -6.54 -13.28 -8.44
CA GLU A 34 -6.61 -11.86 -8.11
C GLU A 34 -7.69 -11.54 -7.07
N ALA A 35 -8.88 -12.16 -7.20
CA ALA A 35 -10.00 -11.92 -6.30
C ALA A 35 -9.72 -12.42 -4.88
N THR A 36 -9.07 -13.58 -4.75
CA THR A 36 -8.62 -14.11 -3.46
C THR A 36 -7.62 -13.17 -2.81
N MET A 37 -6.61 -12.67 -3.54
CA MET A 37 -5.62 -11.73 -2.98
C MET A 37 -6.25 -10.41 -2.52
N ILE A 38 -7.17 -9.85 -3.32
CA ILE A 38 -7.93 -8.64 -2.93
C ILE A 38 -8.75 -8.88 -1.67
N THR A 39 -9.42 -10.03 -1.58
CA THR A 39 -10.22 -10.40 -0.39
C THR A 39 -9.32 -10.55 0.85
N GLN A 40 -8.16 -11.18 0.72
CA GLN A 40 -7.21 -11.29 1.83
C GLN A 40 -6.65 -9.93 2.27
N LEU A 41 -6.45 -8.99 1.35
CA LEU A 41 -6.08 -7.61 1.68
C LEU A 41 -7.17 -6.88 2.46
N ASP A 42 -8.45 -7.00 2.07
CA ASP A 42 -9.57 -6.41 2.83
C ASP A 42 -9.63 -6.99 4.25
N ILE A 43 -9.50 -8.32 4.37
CA ILE A 43 -9.48 -9.00 5.66
C ILE A 43 -8.30 -8.52 6.51
N LEU A 44 -7.11 -8.37 5.91
CA LEU A 44 -5.92 -7.87 6.61
C LEU A 44 -6.09 -6.42 7.06
N SER A 45 -6.70 -5.56 6.23
CA SER A 45 -7.01 -4.18 6.59
C SER A 45 -7.92 -4.10 7.82
N ARG A 46 -8.99 -4.90 7.85
CA ARG A 46 -9.88 -5.01 9.03
C ARG A 46 -9.14 -5.50 10.27
N ARG A 47 -8.16 -6.40 10.12
CA ARG A 47 -7.31 -6.86 11.22
C ARG A 47 -6.38 -5.74 11.72
N GLY A 48 -5.84 -4.92 10.81
CA GLY A 48 -5.08 -3.71 11.14
C GLY A 48 -5.89 -2.75 12.00
N THR A 49 -7.14 -2.45 11.61
CA THR A 49 -8.03 -1.60 12.42
C THR A 49 -8.26 -2.16 13.82
N ARG A 50 -8.54 -3.46 13.93
CA ARG A 50 -8.70 -4.13 15.25
C ARG A 50 -7.42 -4.13 16.08
N PHE A 51 -6.26 -4.17 15.44
CA PHE A 51 -4.98 -4.07 16.11
C PHE A 51 -4.76 -2.66 16.68
N GLU A 52 -5.10 -1.60 15.94
CA GLU A 52 -5.01 -0.23 16.46
C GLU A 52 -5.96 0.01 17.65
N GLU A 53 -7.19 -0.51 17.57
CA GLU A 53 -8.13 -0.50 18.70
C GLU A 53 -7.52 -1.21 19.92
N LEU A 54 -6.93 -2.39 19.70
CA LEU A 54 -6.27 -3.17 20.75
C LEU A 54 -5.07 -2.44 21.36
N ARG A 55 -4.23 -1.80 20.54
CA ARG A 55 -3.07 -1.01 20.99
C ARG A 55 -3.53 0.12 21.91
N ASN A 56 -4.57 0.85 21.50
CA ASN A 56 -5.16 1.90 22.33
C ASN A 56 -5.67 1.34 23.65
N GLU A 57 -6.37 0.19 23.66
CA GLU A 57 -6.80 -0.47 24.90
C GLU A 57 -5.61 -0.83 25.82
N PHE A 58 -4.48 -1.27 25.27
CA PHE A 58 -3.26 -1.53 26.04
C PHE A 58 -2.72 -0.26 26.68
N TYR A 59 -2.67 0.87 25.97
CA TYR A 59 -2.16 2.13 26.52
C TYR A 59 -2.97 2.65 27.72
N TRP A 60 -4.26 2.39 27.76
CA TRP A 60 -5.10 2.75 28.91
C TRP A 60 -5.01 1.76 30.07
N THR A 61 -4.51 0.55 29.84
CA THR A 61 -4.60 -0.56 30.80
C THR A 61 -3.25 -0.95 31.42
N VAL A 62 -2.16 -0.81 30.68
CA VAL A 62 -0.82 -1.19 31.12
C VAL A 62 -0.26 -0.18 32.11
N SER A 63 0.48 -0.64 33.11
CA SER A 63 1.25 0.24 34.00
C SER A 63 2.57 0.67 33.35
N ASP A 64 3.06 1.85 33.73
CA ASP A 64 4.32 2.43 33.21
C ASP A 64 5.50 1.44 33.24
N ASN A 65 5.62 0.62 34.28
CA ASN A 65 6.71 -0.35 34.43
C ASN A 65 6.74 -1.43 33.33
N ASP A 66 5.58 -1.77 32.76
CA ASP A 66 5.44 -2.82 31.74
C ASP A 66 5.21 -2.22 30.33
N PHE A 67 5.12 -0.89 30.23
CA PHE A 67 4.75 -0.19 29.00
C PHE A 67 5.73 -0.50 27.86
N ASP A 68 7.04 -0.35 28.08
CA ASP A 68 8.06 -0.55 27.05
C ASP A 68 8.06 -1.98 26.49
N GLN A 69 7.82 -2.97 27.36
CA GLN A 69 7.72 -4.37 26.95
C GLN A 69 6.47 -4.61 26.11
N VAL A 70 5.33 -4.06 26.53
CA VAL A 70 4.07 -4.17 25.78
C VAL A 70 4.20 -3.47 24.44
N GLU A 71 4.76 -2.26 24.40
CA GLU A 71 4.93 -1.50 23.17
C GLU A 71 5.86 -2.21 22.18
N SER A 72 6.99 -2.74 22.67
CA SER A 72 7.89 -3.54 21.82
C SER A 72 7.16 -4.74 21.21
N SER A 73 6.36 -5.45 22.01
CA SER A 73 5.57 -6.59 21.52
C SER A 73 4.46 -6.18 20.54
N LEU A 74 3.88 -4.98 20.67
CA LEU A 74 2.88 -4.47 19.75
C LEU A 74 3.53 -4.02 18.43
N SER A 75 4.65 -3.31 18.51
CA SER A 75 5.43 -2.88 17.34
C SER A 75 5.91 -4.06 16.50
N GLU A 76 6.36 -5.16 17.14
CA GLU A 76 6.67 -6.39 16.41
C GLU A 76 5.46 -6.92 15.63
N LEU A 77 4.27 -6.92 16.25
CA LEU A 77 3.05 -7.41 15.59
C LEU A 77 2.59 -6.47 14.45
N GLU A 78 2.80 -5.16 14.60
CA GLU A 78 2.54 -4.17 13.55
C GLU A 78 3.45 -4.40 12.34
N ASP A 79 4.76 -4.55 12.57
CA ASP A 79 5.73 -4.91 11.53
C ASP A 79 5.32 -6.20 10.81
N GLU A 80 4.80 -7.16 11.59
CA GLU A 80 4.33 -8.41 11.07
C GLU A 80 3.11 -8.24 10.13
N ILE A 81 2.15 -7.38 10.49
CA ILE A 81 0.99 -7.05 9.66
C ILE A 81 1.48 -6.36 8.37
N PHE A 82 2.34 -5.35 8.50
CA PHE A 82 2.88 -4.58 7.40
C PHE A 82 3.61 -5.43 6.36
N LYS A 83 4.52 -6.32 6.80
CA LYS A 83 5.23 -7.26 5.91
C LYS A 83 4.29 -8.19 5.16
N THR A 84 3.20 -8.60 5.81
CA THR A 84 2.19 -9.47 5.20
C THR A 84 1.38 -8.71 4.14
N GLU A 85 1.05 -7.45 4.40
CA GLU A 85 0.36 -6.58 3.45
C GLU A 85 1.20 -6.32 2.20
N ILE A 86 2.49 -6.01 2.38
CA ILE A 86 3.44 -5.87 1.27
C ILE A 86 3.46 -7.15 0.43
N SER A 87 3.58 -8.31 1.08
CA SER A 87 3.66 -9.59 0.36
C SER A 87 2.42 -9.85 -0.50
N LEU A 88 1.22 -9.57 0.03
CA LEU A 88 -0.03 -9.68 -0.72
C LEU A 88 -0.08 -8.69 -1.90
N LYS A 89 0.31 -7.43 -1.68
CA LYS A 89 0.35 -6.40 -2.73
C LYS A 89 1.33 -6.76 -3.85
N SER A 90 2.50 -7.29 -3.51
CA SER A 90 3.49 -7.74 -4.48
C SER A 90 2.97 -8.88 -5.35
N ILE A 91 2.33 -9.89 -4.73
CA ILE A 91 1.70 -10.99 -5.47
C ILE A 91 0.60 -10.47 -6.39
N LEU A 92 -0.27 -9.59 -5.89
CA LEU A 92 -1.34 -9.01 -6.69
C LEU A 92 -0.79 -8.27 -7.93
N HIS A 93 0.31 -7.54 -7.75
CA HIS A 93 1.00 -6.87 -8.84
C HIS A 93 1.59 -7.86 -9.85
N GLU A 94 2.25 -8.93 -9.40
CA GLU A 94 2.76 -10.00 -10.26
C GLU A 94 1.65 -10.64 -11.11
N LEU A 95 0.48 -10.92 -10.51
CA LEU A 95 -0.67 -11.48 -11.21
C LEU A 95 -1.18 -10.55 -12.32
N LYS A 96 -1.27 -9.24 -12.03
CA LYS A 96 -1.69 -8.23 -13.01
C LYS A 96 -0.74 -8.14 -14.19
N LEU A 97 0.58 -8.15 -13.95
CA LEU A 97 1.58 -8.15 -15.02
C LEU A 97 1.45 -9.38 -15.91
N ASN A 98 1.30 -10.57 -15.33
CA ASN A 98 1.19 -11.81 -16.09
C ASN A 98 -0.09 -11.86 -16.94
N SER A 99 -1.21 -11.32 -16.44
CA SER A 99 -2.47 -11.24 -17.20
C SER A 99 -2.36 -10.34 -18.44
N SER A 100 -1.54 -9.29 -18.39
CA SER A 100 -1.35 -8.36 -19.50
C SER A 100 -0.49 -8.93 -20.62
N VAL A 101 0.37 -9.92 -20.34
CA VAL A 101 1.25 -10.56 -21.35
C VAL A 101 0.50 -11.63 -22.16
N SER A 102 -0.50 -12.30 -21.57
CA SER A 102 -1.26 -13.36 -22.24
C SER A 102 -2.27 -12.90 -23.29
N ASN A 103 -2.55 -11.59 -23.41
CA ASN A 103 -3.44 -11.04 -24.44
C ASN A 103 -2.71 -10.59 -25.72
N SER A 104 -1.41 -10.85 -25.84
CA SER A 104 -0.62 -10.60 -27.05
C SER A 104 -0.26 -11.92 -27.72
N SER A 105 -1.21 -12.54 -28.41
CA SER A 105 -0.94 -13.68 -29.29
C SER A 105 -1.86 -13.65 -30.51
N THR A 106 -1.55 -12.76 -31.45
CA THR A 106 -1.77 -13.03 -32.89
C THR A 106 -0.59 -12.48 -33.68
N ASP A 107 0.05 -13.41 -34.38
CA ASP A 107 1.10 -13.28 -35.39
C ASP A 107 2.42 -12.61 -35.02
N GLY A 108 3.43 -13.49 -34.89
CA GLY A 108 4.82 -13.10 -34.94
C GLY A 108 5.19 -12.59 -36.33
N VAL A 109 6.01 -11.56 -36.35
CA VAL A 109 7.25 -11.47 -37.13
C VAL A 109 8.05 -10.28 -36.55
N ILE A 110 9.33 -10.58 -36.27
CA ILE A 110 10.42 -9.71 -35.78
C ILE A 110 10.55 -9.53 -34.26
N ALA A 111 11.25 -10.47 -33.65
CA ALA A 111 12.16 -10.19 -32.55
C ALA A 111 13.32 -9.30 -33.03
N LYS A 112 13.28 -8.00 -32.74
CA LYS A 112 14.48 -7.13 -32.67
C LYS A 112 14.33 -5.81 -31.90
N ASP A 113 13.30 -5.58 -31.08
CA ASP A 113 13.11 -4.26 -30.43
C ASP A 113 13.15 -4.26 -28.89
N PHE A 114 13.68 -5.33 -28.27
CA PHE A 114 14.20 -5.20 -26.91
C PHE A 114 15.61 -4.60 -26.99
N ILE A 115 15.68 -3.30 -26.71
CA ILE A 115 16.81 -2.39 -26.48
C ILE A 115 16.52 -1.14 -27.34
N ASP A 116 16.37 0.01 -26.69
CA ASP A 116 16.17 1.34 -27.31
C ASP A 116 14.76 1.78 -27.73
N LYS A 117 13.74 1.41 -26.96
CA LYS A 117 12.69 2.39 -26.65
C LYS A 117 12.91 2.91 -25.25
N THR A 118 13.95 3.75 -25.12
CA THR A 118 13.73 5.01 -24.43
C THR A 118 12.44 5.55 -25.01
N ILE A 119 11.32 5.29 -24.34
CA ILE A 119 10.09 6.02 -24.61
C ILE A 119 10.53 7.44 -24.30
N SER A 120 10.92 8.18 -25.35
CA SER A 120 10.88 9.62 -25.32
C SER A 120 9.40 9.90 -25.15
N ILE A 121 8.97 9.82 -23.88
CA ILE A 121 7.78 10.49 -23.42
C ILE A 121 8.17 11.93 -23.67
N LYS A 122 7.86 12.41 -24.87
CA LYS A 122 7.93 13.81 -25.18
C LYS A 122 6.86 14.41 -24.30
N LEU A 123 7.23 14.70 -23.04
CA LEU A 123 6.40 15.46 -22.12
C LEU A 123 5.98 16.67 -22.94
N SER A 124 4.68 16.87 -23.09
CA SER A 124 4.20 18.16 -23.53
C SER A 124 4.84 19.19 -22.60
N GLU A 125 5.47 20.22 -23.16
CA GLU A 125 6.04 21.30 -22.38
C GLU A 125 4.85 22.09 -21.81
N ILE A 126 4.29 21.55 -20.72
CA ILE A 126 3.17 22.14 -20.01
C ILE A 126 3.76 23.30 -19.22
N PRO A 127 3.34 24.55 -19.47
CA PRO A 127 3.82 25.68 -18.69
C PRO A 127 3.32 25.52 -17.26
N LEU A 128 4.20 25.09 -16.36
CA LEU A 128 3.86 24.97 -14.95
C LEU A 128 3.60 26.36 -14.39
N PRO A 129 2.52 26.54 -13.62
CA PRO A 129 2.33 27.78 -12.88
C PRO A 129 3.52 27.99 -11.95
N LEU A 130 4.05 29.21 -11.89
CA LEU A 130 5.10 29.57 -10.95
C LEU A 130 4.46 30.15 -9.69
N PHE A 131 4.89 29.67 -8.54
CA PHE A 131 4.50 30.25 -7.26
C PHE A 131 5.50 31.33 -6.88
N ASN A 132 5.03 32.56 -6.68
CA ASN A 132 5.89 33.73 -6.39
C ASN A 132 6.07 33.99 -4.88
N ASP A 133 5.96 32.95 -4.03
CA ASP A 133 6.02 33.02 -2.57
C ASP A 133 5.00 33.95 -1.88
N LYS A 134 4.02 34.45 -2.63
CA LYS A 134 2.92 35.26 -2.08
C LYS A 134 1.78 34.35 -1.65
N ILE A 135 1.50 34.33 -0.35
CA ILE A 135 0.43 33.51 0.21
C ILE A 135 -0.96 33.85 -0.36
N GLU A 136 -1.17 35.09 -0.78
CA GLU A 136 -2.40 35.56 -1.44
C GLU A 136 -2.62 34.86 -2.80
N GLU A 137 -1.53 34.46 -3.48
CA GLU A 137 -1.55 33.78 -4.77
C GLU A 137 -1.62 32.25 -4.63
N TRP A 138 -1.52 31.70 -3.41
CA TRP A 138 -1.48 30.25 -3.15
C TRP A 138 -2.71 29.51 -3.67
N ASN A 139 -3.90 30.03 -3.41
CA ASN A 139 -5.13 29.38 -3.86
C ASN A 139 -5.25 29.38 -5.40
N SER A 140 -4.78 30.46 -6.04
CA SER A 140 -4.74 30.56 -7.50
C SER A 140 -3.76 29.57 -8.11
N PHE A 141 -2.54 29.49 -7.56
CA PHE A 141 -1.52 28.52 -7.95
C PHE A 141 -2.02 27.07 -7.80
N LYS A 142 -2.59 26.74 -6.63
CA LYS A 142 -3.10 25.39 -6.33
C LYS A 142 -4.19 24.97 -7.33
N GLN A 143 -5.15 25.83 -7.62
CA GLN A 143 -6.23 25.55 -8.57
C GLN A 143 -5.69 25.37 -10.00
N GLN A 144 -4.73 26.19 -10.42
CA GLN A 144 -4.09 26.05 -11.73
C GLN A 144 -3.32 24.73 -11.84
N PHE A 145 -2.57 24.35 -10.81
CA PHE A 145 -1.81 23.09 -10.78
C PHE A 145 -2.75 21.87 -10.83
N LEU A 146 -3.82 21.87 -10.03
CA LEU A 146 -4.79 20.76 -10.01
C LEU A 146 -5.48 20.58 -11.37
N ASN A 147 -5.97 21.66 -11.98
CA ASN A 147 -6.61 21.58 -13.29
C ASN A 147 -5.66 21.11 -14.41
N LEU A 148 -4.38 21.51 -14.33
CA LEU A 148 -3.40 21.25 -15.38
C LEU A 148 -2.76 19.86 -15.28
N ILE A 149 -2.55 19.37 -14.05
CA ILE A 149 -1.84 18.13 -13.76
C ILE A 149 -2.77 17.05 -13.20
N ASN A 150 -3.49 17.34 -12.11
CA ASN A 150 -4.29 16.34 -11.40
C ASN A 150 -5.53 15.91 -12.18
N ASP A 151 -6.24 16.85 -12.78
CA ASP A 151 -7.53 16.62 -13.44
C ASP A 151 -7.38 16.42 -14.96
N ASN A 152 -6.14 16.40 -15.46
CA ASN A 152 -5.87 16.22 -16.88
C ASN A 152 -6.01 14.75 -17.30
N PRO A 153 -6.98 14.39 -18.17
CA PRO A 153 -7.20 13.01 -18.58
C PRO A 153 -6.11 12.49 -19.53
N ASN A 154 -5.27 13.37 -20.08
CA ASN A 154 -4.17 13.00 -20.96
C ASN A 154 -2.87 12.63 -20.22
N LEU A 155 -2.87 12.73 -18.87
CA LEU A 155 -1.71 12.39 -18.05
C LEU A 155 -1.99 11.13 -17.22
N THR A 156 -1.07 10.16 -17.31
CA THR A 156 -1.03 9.01 -16.41
C THR A 156 -0.57 9.42 -15.01
N GLU A 157 -0.92 8.64 -13.98
CA GLU A 157 -0.50 8.91 -12.59
C GLU A 157 1.02 9.08 -12.45
N ASN A 158 1.80 8.24 -13.15
CA ASN A 158 3.26 8.35 -13.17
C ASN A 158 3.74 9.67 -13.78
N GLN A 159 3.11 10.16 -14.86
CA GLN A 159 3.44 11.46 -15.45
C GLN A 159 3.07 12.63 -14.54
N LYS A 160 1.98 12.52 -13.76
CA LYS A 160 1.60 13.56 -12.78
C LYS A 160 2.68 13.74 -11.71
N CYS A 161 3.28 12.64 -11.24
CA CYS A 161 4.38 12.68 -10.27
C CYS A 161 5.61 13.45 -10.78
N TYR A 162 5.89 13.42 -12.09
CA TYR A 162 7.03 14.16 -12.66
C TYR A 162 6.90 15.68 -12.57
N TYR A 163 5.69 16.21 -12.40
CA TYR A 163 5.44 17.65 -12.31
C TYR A 163 5.43 18.19 -10.86
N LEU A 164 5.67 17.33 -9.86
CA LEU A 164 5.76 17.72 -8.44
C LEU A 164 7.19 18.16 -8.05
N ARG A 165 7.84 19.00 -8.87
CA ARG A 165 9.20 19.52 -8.57
C ARG A 165 9.20 20.63 -7.54
#